data_AF-A0A9P1DCV5-F1
#
_entry.id   AF-A0A9P1DCV5-F1
#
_cell.length_a   1.000
_cell.length_b   1.000
_cell.length_c   1.000
_cell.angle_alpha   90.00
_cell.angle_beta   90.00
_cell.angle_gamma   90.00
#
_symmetry.space_group_name_H-M   'P 1'
#
loop_
_entity.id
_entity.type
_entity.pdbx_description
1 polymer ?
#
loop_
_entity_poly.entity_id
_entity_poly.type
_entity_poly.pdbx_seq_one_letter_code
_entity_poly.pdbx_strand_id
1 'polypeptide(L)'
;MTRVLRQSADLLIEFAAPLEPLEHWLRLAGNATVRVSFPYASQAVPSLNRIIKTETLAAQEALADRTSWTLLRPGSWHMRFVDAVAWAQRHPSQEIYMNQAMVADLGSEALNQLKLNMTKSNGLTLVSPSLWMSSGVVTTGYHVDGPENLLVQLTGTKEISLLKPSEESKLQYQEVVDAEPHVDDVFADGPAALGDLKHLERRSRGHSVLDVAAAPSAVPEDFLQMYQKAEGMSCTIHPRDVLQLDSNEKQ
;
A
#
# COMPACT_ATOMS: atom_id res chain seq x y z
N MET A 1 11.23 2.72 18.76
CA MET A 1 12.26 1.70 19.06
C MET A 1 11.54 0.37 18.86
N THR A 2 11.64 -0.23 17.69
CA THR A 2 10.84 -1.39 17.28
C THR A 2 10.97 -2.52 18.31
N ARG A 3 9.88 -2.82 19.02
CA ARG A 3 9.81 -3.95 19.95
C ARG A 3 9.08 -5.08 19.27
N VAL A 4 9.70 -6.26 19.20
CA VAL A 4 8.98 -7.50 18.93
C VAL A 4 8.18 -7.83 20.18
N LEU A 5 6.89 -7.46 20.22
CA LEU A 5 5.99 -7.81 21.32
C LEU A 5 5.68 -9.31 21.26
N ARG A 6 6.57 -10.16 21.77
CA ARG A 6 6.33 -11.63 21.76
C ARG A 6 5.04 -12.04 22.48
N GLN A 7 4.67 -11.39 23.58
CA GLN A 7 3.43 -11.71 24.31
C GLN A 7 2.15 -11.18 23.65
N SER A 8 2.22 -10.16 22.79
CA SER A 8 1.06 -9.68 22.01
C SER A 8 1.00 -10.33 20.63
N ALA A 9 2.13 -10.82 20.11
CA ALA A 9 2.22 -11.56 18.86
C ALA A 9 1.46 -12.88 18.95
N ASP A 10 1.66 -13.70 19.98
CA ASP A 10 0.96 -14.99 20.13
C ASP A 10 -0.57 -14.81 20.12
N LEU A 11 -1.05 -13.75 20.77
CA LEU A 11 -2.47 -13.43 20.87
C LEU A 11 -3.04 -12.84 19.56
N LEU A 12 -2.29 -11.99 18.85
CA LEU A 12 -2.66 -11.52 17.51
C LEU A 12 -2.62 -12.66 16.47
N ILE A 13 -1.71 -13.62 16.64
CA ILE A 13 -1.64 -14.84 15.85
C ILE A 13 -2.86 -15.73 16.12
N GLU A 14 -3.25 -15.93 17.38
CA GLU A 14 -4.48 -16.62 17.74
C GLU A 14 -5.72 -15.93 17.16
N PHE A 15 -5.72 -14.60 17.08
CA PHE A 15 -6.81 -13.83 16.46
C PHE A 15 -6.85 -13.93 14.95
N ALA A 16 -5.68 -14.03 14.31
CA ALA A 16 -5.52 -14.11 12.88
C ALA A 16 -5.76 -15.52 12.32
N ALA A 17 -5.42 -16.56 13.08
CA ALA A 17 -5.49 -17.95 12.62
C ALA A 17 -6.87 -18.38 12.06
N PRO A 18 -8.02 -17.98 12.64
CA PRO A 18 -9.33 -18.30 12.06
C PRO A 18 -9.62 -17.63 10.71
N LEU A 19 -8.86 -16.58 10.36
CA LEU A 19 -9.04 -15.72 9.20
C LEU A 19 -8.18 -16.19 7.98
N GLU A 20 -7.47 -17.31 8.08
CA GLU A 20 -6.36 -17.63 7.17
C GLU A 20 -6.67 -18.29 5.80
N PRO A 21 -7.81 -18.93 5.51
CA PRO A 21 -8.09 -19.24 4.12
C PRO A 21 -8.76 -18.05 3.42
N LEU A 22 -8.32 -17.74 2.20
CA LEU A 22 -9.03 -16.81 1.31
C LEU A 22 -10.52 -17.18 1.19
N GLU A 23 -10.83 -18.48 1.22
CA GLU A 23 -12.18 -19.03 1.22
C GLU A 23 -13.03 -18.54 2.40
N HIS A 24 -12.41 -18.33 3.57
CA HIS A 24 -13.09 -17.77 4.73
C HIS A 24 -13.55 -16.35 4.45
N TRP A 25 -12.67 -15.49 3.94
CA TRP A 25 -13.01 -14.11 3.58
C TRP A 25 -13.98 -14.02 2.42
N LEU A 26 -13.88 -14.90 1.42
CA LEU A 26 -14.85 -14.99 0.34
C LEU A 26 -16.26 -15.33 0.86
N ARG A 27 -16.37 -16.21 1.85
CA ARG A 27 -17.66 -16.53 2.48
C ARG A 27 -18.22 -15.37 3.28
N LEU A 28 -17.38 -14.68 4.06
CA LEU A 28 -17.81 -13.58 4.93
C LEU A 28 -18.11 -12.28 4.17
N ALA A 29 -17.26 -11.95 3.20
CA ALA A 29 -17.19 -10.64 2.59
C ALA A 29 -17.20 -10.70 1.06
N GLY A 30 -17.45 -11.86 0.44
CA GLY A 30 -17.40 -12.01 -1.02
C GLY A 30 -18.30 -11.04 -1.79
N ASN A 31 -19.45 -10.67 -1.21
CA ASN A 31 -20.37 -9.70 -1.80
C ASN A 31 -20.09 -8.24 -1.40
N ALA A 32 -19.16 -7.98 -0.49
CA ALA A 32 -18.79 -6.63 -0.11
C ALA A 32 -18.11 -5.92 -1.29
N THR A 33 -18.40 -4.63 -1.47
CA THR A 33 -17.73 -3.81 -2.48
C THR A 33 -16.39 -3.35 -1.92
N VAL A 34 -15.31 -3.64 -2.64
CA VAL A 34 -13.94 -3.27 -2.29
C VAL A 34 -13.32 -2.44 -3.40
N ARG A 35 -12.39 -1.56 -3.02
CA ARG A 35 -11.63 -0.74 -3.97
C ARG A 35 -10.38 -1.51 -4.40
N VAL A 36 -10.30 -1.88 -5.67
CA VAL A 36 -9.19 -2.60 -6.27
C VAL A 36 -8.37 -1.66 -7.14
N SER A 37 -7.07 -1.61 -6.89
CA SER A 37 -6.08 -0.88 -7.68
C SER A 37 -5.39 -1.83 -8.67
N PHE A 38 -5.03 -1.29 -9.83
CA PHE A 38 -4.23 -1.96 -10.85
C PHE A 38 -2.84 -1.32 -10.87
N PRO A 39 -1.82 -1.98 -10.28
CA PRO A 39 -0.47 -1.43 -10.20
C PRO A 39 0.11 -1.14 -11.58
N TYR A 40 0.98 -0.12 -11.65
CA TYR A 40 1.74 0.16 -12.86
C TYR A 40 2.73 -0.96 -13.15
N ALA A 41 2.76 -1.42 -14.40
CA ALA A 41 3.84 -2.29 -14.85
C ALA A 41 5.18 -1.55 -14.72
N SER A 42 6.19 -2.23 -14.18
CA SER A 42 7.56 -1.73 -14.15
C SER A 42 8.51 -2.84 -14.58
N GLN A 43 9.72 -2.47 -15.00
CA GLN A 43 10.75 -3.43 -15.42
C GLN A 43 11.30 -4.27 -14.24
N ALA A 44 11.08 -3.83 -12.99
CA ALA A 44 11.56 -4.52 -11.80
C ALA A 44 10.40 -5.20 -11.03
N VAL A 45 9.50 -4.40 -10.44
CA VAL A 45 8.34 -4.86 -9.68
C VAL A 45 7.16 -3.91 -9.88
N PRO A 46 5.92 -4.40 -10.11
CA PRO A 46 4.74 -3.53 -10.20
C PRO A 46 4.58 -2.62 -8.98
N SER A 47 4.20 -1.36 -9.19
CA SER A 47 4.09 -0.37 -8.11
C SER A 47 2.70 0.24 -8.03
N LEU A 48 2.18 0.41 -6.80
CA LEU A 48 0.93 1.14 -6.57
C LEU A 48 1.07 2.63 -6.80
N ASN A 49 2.26 3.18 -6.55
CA ASN A 49 2.49 4.61 -6.66
C ASN A 49 3.79 4.81 -7.42
N ARG A 50 3.77 5.67 -8.44
CA ARG A 50 4.99 6.09 -9.13
C ARG A 50 5.17 7.58 -8.96
N ILE A 51 6.40 8.01 -8.77
CA ILE A 51 6.72 9.44 -8.72
C ILE A 51 7.61 9.75 -9.90
N ILE A 52 7.16 10.70 -10.69
CA ILE A 52 7.83 11.10 -11.93
C ILE A 52 7.95 12.61 -11.96
N LYS A 53 8.94 13.09 -12.71
CA LYS A 53 9.06 14.53 -12.94
C LYS A 53 7.88 15.02 -13.76
N THR A 54 7.30 16.13 -13.34
CA THR A 54 6.14 16.73 -14.02
C THR A 54 6.46 17.04 -15.49
N GLU A 55 7.70 17.46 -15.80
CA GLU A 55 8.15 17.75 -17.17
C GLU A 55 8.12 16.54 -18.12
N THR A 56 8.26 15.32 -17.58
CA THR A 56 8.25 14.09 -18.39
C THR A 56 6.85 13.67 -18.84
N LEU A 57 5.81 14.33 -18.30
CA LEU A 57 4.43 14.11 -18.73
C LEU A 57 4.09 14.78 -20.07
N ALA A 58 5.05 15.49 -20.68
CA ALA A 58 5.22 15.91 -22.10
C ALA A 58 4.03 16.43 -22.93
N ALA A 59 2.78 16.36 -22.48
CA ALA A 59 1.57 16.68 -23.25
C ALA A 59 0.58 17.57 -22.50
N GLN A 60 0.88 17.98 -21.26
CA GLN A 60 -0.06 18.76 -20.44
C GLN A 60 0.62 20.00 -19.87
N GLU A 61 0.65 21.08 -20.68
CA GLU A 61 1.18 22.42 -20.34
C GLU A 61 0.63 22.98 -19.01
N ALA A 62 -0.50 22.46 -18.51
CA ALA A 62 -1.16 22.91 -17.28
C ALA A 62 -0.41 22.60 -15.97
N LEU A 63 0.62 21.76 -15.98
CA LEU A 63 1.29 21.29 -14.75
C LEU A 63 2.64 21.96 -14.45
N ALA A 64 3.28 22.57 -15.44
CA ALA A 64 4.63 23.10 -15.32
C ALA A 64 4.78 24.16 -14.20
N ASP A 65 3.70 24.87 -13.88
CA ASP A 65 3.71 25.97 -12.91
C ASP A 65 3.47 25.55 -11.45
N ARG A 66 3.28 24.24 -11.15
CA ARG A 66 2.67 23.82 -9.86
C ARG A 66 3.56 23.02 -8.91
N THR A 67 4.39 22.10 -9.40
CA THR A 67 5.42 21.32 -8.65
C THR A 67 6.38 20.61 -9.63
N SER A 68 7.62 20.32 -9.22
CA SER A 68 8.58 19.56 -10.06
C SER A 68 8.25 18.08 -10.21
N TRP A 69 7.37 17.55 -9.35
CA TRP A 69 7.04 16.12 -9.25
C TRP A 69 5.54 15.89 -9.24
N THR A 70 5.13 14.76 -9.83
CA THR A 70 3.76 14.24 -9.86
C THR A 70 3.73 12.83 -9.29
N LEU A 71 2.78 12.57 -8.39
CA LEU A 71 2.48 11.26 -7.84
C LEU A 71 1.37 10.60 -8.65
N LEU A 72 1.76 9.59 -9.41
CA LEU A 72 0.86 8.74 -10.17
C LEU A 72 0.24 7.69 -9.26
N ARG A 73 -1.07 7.81 -9.04
CA ARG A 73 -1.90 6.83 -8.36
C ARG A 73 -2.33 5.75 -9.35
N PRO A 74 -2.56 4.50 -8.90
CA PRO A 74 -2.98 3.45 -9.79
C PRO A 74 -4.45 3.65 -10.16
N GLY A 75 -4.82 3.27 -11.37
CA GLY A 75 -6.22 3.17 -11.74
C GLY A 75 -6.95 2.27 -10.74
N SER A 76 -8.12 2.68 -10.27
CA SER A 76 -8.85 1.98 -9.21
C SER A 76 -10.31 1.79 -9.57
N TRP A 77 -10.86 0.62 -9.27
CA TRP A 77 -12.27 0.32 -9.49
C TRP A 77 -12.93 -0.25 -8.23
N HIS A 78 -14.23 -0.04 -8.08
CA HIS A 78 -15.03 -0.65 -7.02
C HIS A 78 -15.73 -1.89 -7.57
N MET A 79 -15.43 -3.06 -7.01
CA MET A 79 -16.03 -4.32 -7.42
C MET A 79 -16.32 -5.19 -6.20
N ARG A 80 -17.12 -6.25 -6.35
CA ARG A 80 -17.32 -7.21 -5.26
C ARG A 80 -16.03 -7.94 -4.98
N PHE A 81 -15.77 -8.26 -3.72
CA PHE A 81 -14.55 -8.96 -3.32
C PHE A 81 -14.37 -10.30 -4.07
N VAL A 82 -15.47 -11.04 -4.28
CA VAL A 82 -15.45 -12.28 -5.08
C VAL A 82 -15.06 -12.03 -6.54
N ASP A 83 -15.49 -10.90 -7.12
CA ASP A 83 -15.15 -10.56 -8.51
C ASP A 83 -13.67 -10.17 -8.63
N ALA A 84 -13.11 -9.51 -7.62
CA ALA A 84 -11.67 -9.20 -7.55
C ALA A 84 -10.82 -10.47 -7.51
N VAL A 85 -11.18 -11.45 -6.68
CA VAL A 85 -10.49 -12.74 -6.62
C VAL A 85 -10.63 -13.48 -7.95
N ALA A 86 -11.84 -13.53 -8.52
CA ALA A 86 -12.08 -14.15 -9.82
C ALA A 86 -11.34 -13.43 -10.96
N TRP A 87 -11.10 -12.12 -10.85
CA TRP A 87 -10.28 -11.36 -11.79
C TRP A 87 -8.82 -11.80 -11.73
N ALA A 88 -8.21 -11.79 -10.53
CA ALA A 88 -6.83 -12.23 -10.32
C ALA A 88 -6.57 -13.64 -10.85
N GLN A 89 -7.52 -14.56 -10.66
CA GLN A 89 -7.42 -15.93 -11.15
C GLN A 89 -7.52 -16.03 -12.68
N ARG A 90 -8.35 -15.20 -13.32
CA ARG A 90 -8.53 -15.19 -14.78
C ARG A 90 -7.39 -14.47 -15.51
N HIS A 91 -6.76 -13.50 -14.85
CA HIS A 91 -5.71 -12.65 -15.42
C HIS A 91 -4.42 -12.74 -14.59
N PRO A 92 -3.77 -13.93 -14.51
CA PRO A 92 -2.62 -14.14 -13.62
C PRO A 92 -1.38 -13.30 -13.99
N SER A 93 -1.34 -12.72 -15.19
CA SER A 93 -0.27 -11.81 -15.62
C SER A 93 -0.53 -10.35 -15.22
N GLN A 94 -1.71 -10.03 -14.68
CA GLN A 94 -2.10 -8.68 -14.29
C GLN A 94 -2.31 -8.65 -12.78
N GLU A 95 -1.36 -8.01 -12.09
CA GLU A 95 -1.48 -7.83 -10.66
C GLU A 95 -2.65 -6.90 -10.31
N ILE A 96 -3.33 -7.23 -9.22
CA ILE A 96 -4.31 -6.38 -8.58
C ILE A 96 -3.97 -6.23 -7.11
N TYR A 97 -4.37 -5.11 -6.54
CA TYR A 97 -4.19 -4.81 -5.13
C TYR A 97 -5.48 -4.26 -4.56
N MET A 98 -6.05 -4.94 -3.56
CA MET A 98 -7.17 -4.43 -2.81
C MET A 98 -6.66 -3.37 -1.82
N ASN A 99 -7.04 -2.11 -2.06
CA ASN A 99 -6.71 -1.02 -1.16
C ASN A 99 -7.35 -1.27 0.21
N GLN A 100 -6.68 -0.78 1.27
CA GLN A 100 -7.03 -0.94 2.68
C GLN A 100 -8.54 -0.97 2.95
N ALA A 101 -9.14 -2.17 2.88
CA ALA A 101 -10.58 -2.34 3.02
C ALA A 101 -10.87 -2.41 4.50
N MET A 102 -11.52 -1.39 5.05
CA MET A 102 -11.89 -1.39 6.47
C MET A 102 -12.77 -2.59 6.75
N VAL A 103 -12.45 -3.38 7.76
CA VAL A 103 -13.20 -4.62 8.02
C VAL A 103 -14.65 -4.33 8.42
N ALA A 104 -14.92 -3.13 8.96
CA ALA A 104 -16.28 -2.65 9.18
C ALA A 104 -17.09 -2.52 7.87
N ASP A 105 -16.45 -2.15 6.76
CA ASP A 105 -17.08 -2.00 5.45
C ASP A 105 -17.27 -3.34 4.73
N LEU A 106 -16.52 -4.38 5.14
CA LEU A 106 -16.67 -5.74 4.64
C LEU A 106 -17.93 -6.44 5.17
N GLY A 107 -18.49 -5.95 6.28
CA GLY A 107 -19.73 -6.45 6.86
C GLY A 107 -19.66 -6.67 8.37
N SER A 108 -20.83 -6.68 9.01
CA SER A 108 -20.95 -6.85 10.46
C SER A 108 -20.42 -8.20 10.95
N GLU A 109 -20.53 -9.26 10.14
CA GLU A 109 -20.01 -10.59 10.49
C GLU A 109 -18.48 -10.57 10.60
N ALA A 110 -17.78 -10.01 9.61
CA ALA A 110 -16.33 -9.86 9.62
C ALA A 110 -15.86 -8.99 10.81
N LEU A 111 -16.55 -7.87 11.06
CA LEU A 111 -16.24 -7.01 12.20
C LEU A 111 -16.50 -7.70 13.55
N ASN A 112 -17.57 -8.46 13.67
CA ASN A 112 -17.91 -9.17 14.91
C ASN A 112 -16.89 -10.26 15.23
N GLN A 113 -16.39 -10.99 14.24
CA GLN A 113 -15.33 -11.97 14.45
C GLN A 113 -14.05 -11.31 14.98
N LEU A 114 -13.65 -10.15 14.45
CA LEU A 114 -12.52 -9.39 15.00
C LEU A 114 -12.77 -8.88 16.42
N LYS A 115 -13.96 -8.31 16.70
CA LYS A 115 -14.30 -7.75 18.02
C LYS A 115 -14.38 -8.80 19.12
N LEU A 116 -14.96 -9.97 18.83
CA LEU A 116 -15.06 -11.09 19.79
C LEU A 116 -13.69 -11.60 20.23
N ASN A 117 -12.72 -11.52 19.32
CA ASN A 117 -11.36 -11.91 19.55
C ASN A 117 -10.64 -10.83 20.39
N MET A 118 -10.72 -9.57 19.97
CA MET A 118 -10.03 -8.44 20.60
C MET A 118 -10.46 -8.05 22.01
N THR A 119 -11.73 -8.25 22.38
CA THR A 119 -12.21 -7.92 23.73
C THR A 119 -11.52 -8.72 24.84
N LYS A 120 -10.73 -9.74 24.48
CA LYS A 120 -10.00 -10.60 25.43
C LYS A 120 -8.57 -10.14 25.73
N SER A 121 -8.07 -9.03 25.16
CA SER A 121 -6.63 -8.70 25.23
C SER A 121 -6.28 -7.35 25.86
N ASN A 122 -5.54 -7.41 26.98
CA ASN A 122 -4.54 -6.44 27.52
C ASN A 122 -4.75 -4.92 27.36
N GLY A 123 -5.98 -4.42 27.22
CA GLY A 123 -6.27 -2.97 27.22
C GLY A 123 -5.92 -2.22 25.93
N LEU A 124 -5.57 -2.92 24.85
CA LEU A 124 -5.37 -2.31 23.53
C LEU A 124 -6.71 -2.20 22.78
N THR A 125 -6.99 -1.04 22.20
CA THR A 125 -8.19 -0.80 21.39
C THR A 125 -7.81 -0.72 19.92
N LEU A 126 -8.30 -1.66 19.10
CA LEU A 126 -8.14 -1.54 17.64
C LEU A 126 -9.14 -0.54 17.10
N VAL A 127 -8.60 0.51 16.51
CA VAL A 127 -9.39 1.62 15.98
C VAL A 127 -9.82 1.33 14.54
N SER A 128 -8.91 0.84 13.71
CA SER A 128 -9.09 0.77 12.26
C SER A 128 -8.57 -0.54 11.66
N PRO A 129 -9.21 -1.70 11.92
CA PRO A 129 -8.85 -2.94 11.23
C PRO A 129 -9.07 -2.78 9.73
N SER A 130 -8.05 -3.07 8.93
CA SER A 130 -8.17 -3.14 7.47
C SER A 130 -7.60 -4.45 6.94
N LEU A 131 -8.22 -4.95 5.87
CA LEU A 131 -7.78 -6.13 5.15
C LEU A 131 -7.09 -5.71 3.85
N TRP A 132 -5.90 -6.27 3.60
CA TRP A 132 -5.13 -6.04 2.38
C TRP A 132 -5.01 -7.35 1.61
N MET A 133 -5.06 -7.26 0.29
CA MET A 133 -4.85 -8.40 -0.59
C MET A 133 -4.11 -7.95 -1.84
N SER A 134 -3.15 -8.76 -2.27
CA SER A 134 -2.50 -8.63 -3.57
C SER A 134 -2.58 -9.97 -4.28
N SER A 135 -2.75 -9.98 -5.60
CA SER A 135 -2.65 -11.22 -6.39
C SER A 135 -1.22 -11.73 -6.55
N GLY A 136 -0.23 -10.90 -6.23
CA GLY A 136 1.19 -11.19 -6.41
C GLY A 136 2.07 -10.05 -5.90
N VAL A 137 3.21 -9.82 -6.54
CA VAL A 137 4.24 -8.91 -6.00
C VAL A 137 3.94 -7.47 -6.39
N VAL A 138 3.71 -6.63 -5.38
CA VAL A 138 3.40 -5.22 -5.54
C VAL A 138 4.18 -4.41 -4.52
N THR A 139 4.78 -3.30 -4.96
CA THR A 139 5.55 -2.40 -4.13
C THR A 139 4.78 -1.11 -3.81
N THR A 140 5.02 -0.59 -2.62
CA THR A 140 4.62 0.76 -2.20
C THR A 140 5.87 1.58 -1.90
N GLY A 141 5.96 2.79 -2.43
CA GLY A 141 7.04 3.72 -2.08
C GLY A 141 7.05 4.13 -0.61
N TYR A 142 8.15 4.74 -0.17
CA TYR A 142 8.28 5.25 1.20
C TYR A 142 7.19 6.28 1.52
N HIS A 143 6.56 6.10 2.67
CA HIS A 143 5.56 6.98 3.22
C HIS A 143 5.59 6.94 4.74
N VAL A 144 4.93 7.92 5.35
CA VAL A 144 4.68 7.96 6.79
C VAL A 144 3.21 7.67 7.05
N ASP A 145 2.96 6.76 8.00
CA ASP A 145 1.64 6.51 8.55
C ASP A 145 1.41 7.38 9.79
N GLY A 146 0.15 7.72 10.07
CA GLY A 146 -0.22 8.52 11.24
C GLY A 146 -0.18 7.71 12.55
N PRO A 147 -1.10 6.76 12.75
CA PRO A 147 -1.20 6.01 14.00
C PRO A 147 -0.16 4.87 14.08
N GLU A 148 0.03 4.34 15.30
CA GLU A 148 0.74 3.09 15.51
C GLU A 148 0.06 1.97 14.70
N ASN A 149 0.85 1.17 14.01
CA ASN A 149 0.34 0.17 13.08
C ASN A 149 0.74 -1.24 13.51
N LEU A 150 -0.20 -2.18 13.44
CA LEU A 150 0.05 -3.60 13.67
C LEU A 150 -0.21 -4.33 12.35
N LEU A 151 0.88 -4.75 11.71
CA LEU A 151 0.80 -5.52 10.46
C LEU A 151 0.78 -7.00 10.81
N VAL A 152 -0.31 -7.67 10.45
CA VAL A 152 -0.48 -9.11 10.65
C VAL A 152 -0.52 -9.79 9.28
N GLN A 153 0.43 -10.68 9.01
CA GLN A 153 0.50 -11.38 7.74
C GLN A 153 -0.29 -12.69 7.83
N LEU A 154 -1.43 -12.77 7.13
CA LEU A 154 -2.27 -13.98 7.14
C LEU A 154 -1.75 -15.05 6.17
N THR A 155 -1.40 -14.64 4.95
CA THR A 155 -0.98 -15.56 3.87
C THR A 155 0.09 -14.90 3.00
N GLY A 156 1.04 -15.68 2.47
CA GLY A 156 2.15 -15.14 1.67
C GLY A 156 3.18 -14.40 2.51
N THR A 157 3.98 -13.54 1.88
CA THR A 157 5.08 -12.82 2.55
C THR A 157 5.03 -11.34 2.22
N LYS A 158 5.53 -10.52 3.14
CA LYS A 158 5.71 -9.08 2.91
C LYS A 158 7.11 -8.64 3.32
N GLU A 159 7.81 -7.99 2.41
CA GLU A 159 9.09 -7.35 2.67
C GLU A 159 8.87 -5.88 3.03
N ILE A 160 9.56 -5.41 4.06
CA ILE A 160 9.36 -4.09 4.63
C ILE A 160 10.72 -3.46 4.87
N SER A 161 10.94 -2.29 4.28
CA SER A 161 12.08 -1.42 4.57
C SER A 161 11.62 -0.24 5.41
N LEU A 162 12.29 -0.03 6.54
CA LEU A 162 11.99 1.00 7.52
C LEU A 162 13.20 1.91 7.66
N LEU A 163 12.93 3.20 7.80
CA LEU A 163 13.93 4.21 8.14
C LEU A 163 13.55 4.85 9.46
N LYS A 164 14.56 5.20 10.27
CA LYS A 164 14.32 5.93 11.51
C LYS A 164 13.76 7.32 11.16
N PRO A 165 12.96 7.93 12.03
CA PRO A 165 12.49 9.31 11.83
C PRO A 165 13.62 10.32 11.59
N SER A 166 14.77 10.14 12.24
CA SER A 166 15.97 10.97 12.04
C SER A 166 16.52 10.93 10.61
N GLU A 167 16.16 9.91 9.84
CA GLU A 167 16.61 9.66 8.47
C GLU A 167 15.64 10.25 7.42
N GLU A 168 14.52 10.85 7.84
CA GLU A 168 13.47 11.39 6.95
C GLU A 168 14.01 12.40 5.94
N SER A 169 14.99 13.22 6.35
CA SER A 169 15.65 14.19 5.46
C SER A 169 16.38 13.56 4.28
N LYS A 170 16.71 12.25 4.35
CA LYS A 170 17.36 11.49 3.27
C LYS A 170 16.36 10.91 2.27
N LEU A 171 15.05 10.96 2.59
CA LEU A 171 13.96 10.47 1.74
C LEU A 171 13.35 11.54 0.83
N GLN A 172 13.74 12.82 0.94
CA GLN A 172 13.25 13.89 0.05
C GLN A 172 11.72 13.93 -0.06
N TYR A 173 11.03 14.16 1.05
CA TYR A 173 9.59 14.42 1.03
C TYR A 173 9.33 15.80 0.42
N GLN A 174 8.48 15.83 -0.61
CA GLN A 174 8.05 17.06 -1.25
C GLN A 174 6.54 17.04 -1.43
N GLU A 175 5.94 18.22 -1.50
CA GLU A 175 4.56 18.32 -1.95
C GLU A 175 4.49 17.98 -3.44
N VAL A 176 3.62 17.05 -3.78
CA VAL A 176 3.42 16.57 -5.15
C VAL A 176 1.96 16.66 -5.55
N VAL A 177 1.72 16.93 -6.83
CA VAL A 177 0.37 16.86 -7.41
C VAL A 177 0.02 15.40 -7.65
N ASP A 178 -1.21 15.03 -7.34
CA ASP A 178 -1.71 13.68 -7.60
C ASP A 178 -2.35 13.60 -8.98
N ALA A 179 -2.07 12.52 -9.71
CA ALA A 179 -2.76 12.18 -10.95
C ALA A 179 -3.10 10.69 -10.97
N GLU A 180 -4.16 10.32 -11.68
CA GLU A 180 -4.57 8.93 -11.88
C GLU A 180 -4.95 8.69 -13.35
N PRO A 181 -4.78 7.46 -13.89
CA PRO A 181 -5.23 7.15 -15.23
C PRO A 181 -6.77 7.02 -15.24
N HIS A 182 -7.38 7.22 -16.41
CA HIS A 182 -8.77 6.86 -16.60
C HIS A 182 -8.93 5.34 -16.45
N VAL A 183 -9.94 4.90 -15.69
CA VAL A 183 -10.08 3.47 -15.37
C VAL A 183 -10.50 2.66 -16.60
N ASP A 184 -11.21 3.27 -17.54
CA ASP A 184 -11.59 2.62 -18.80
C ASP A 184 -10.36 2.18 -19.60
N ASP A 185 -9.25 2.93 -19.53
CA ASP A 185 -7.98 2.60 -20.19
C ASP A 185 -7.30 1.37 -19.56
N VAL A 186 -7.51 1.14 -18.26
CA VAL A 186 -6.97 0.00 -17.52
C VAL A 186 -7.61 -1.32 -17.97
N PHE A 187 -8.90 -1.28 -18.31
CA PHE A 187 -9.67 -2.45 -18.73
C PHE A 187 -9.49 -2.78 -20.22
N ALA A 188 -9.18 -1.78 -21.05
CA ALA A 188 -9.02 -1.96 -22.49
C ALA A 188 -7.62 -2.52 -22.88
N ASP A 189 -6.55 -1.96 -22.31
CA ASP A 189 -5.18 -2.17 -22.82
C ASP A 189 -4.20 -2.79 -21.81
N GLY A 190 -4.67 -3.16 -20.61
CA GLY A 190 -3.84 -3.69 -19.52
C GLY A 190 -3.38 -2.59 -18.54
N PRO A 191 -2.33 -2.83 -17.71
CA PRO A 191 -1.90 -1.84 -16.72
C PRO A 191 -1.65 -0.50 -17.39
N ALA A 192 -2.36 0.54 -16.93
CA ALA A 192 -2.50 1.82 -17.62
C ALA A 192 -1.17 2.31 -18.22
N ALA A 193 -1.16 2.48 -19.54
CA ALA A 193 -0.14 3.30 -20.18
C ALA A 193 -0.18 4.70 -19.55
N LEU A 194 0.97 5.37 -19.48
CA LEU A 194 1.12 6.74 -18.94
C LEU A 194 0.46 7.80 -19.86
N GLY A 195 -0.70 7.48 -20.45
CA GLY A 195 -1.46 8.30 -21.39
C GLY A 195 -2.27 9.39 -20.71
N ASP A 196 -3.54 9.54 -21.07
CA ASP A 196 -4.39 10.63 -20.56
C ASP A 196 -4.59 10.49 -19.04
N LEU A 197 -3.96 11.40 -18.28
CA LEU A 197 -4.02 11.40 -16.83
C LEU A 197 -5.07 12.39 -16.37
N LYS A 198 -5.95 11.92 -15.50
CA LYS A 198 -6.87 12.75 -14.73
C LYS A 198 -6.13 13.34 -13.54
N HIS A 199 -6.00 14.66 -13.52
CA HIS A 199 -5.50 15.39 -12.37
C HIS A 199 -6.48 15.31 -11.21
N LEU A 200 -5.93 14.97 -10.04
CA LEU A 200 -6.68 15.05 -8.81
C LEU A 200 -6.46 16.45 -8.23
N GLU A 201 -7.54 17.14 -7.84
CA GLU A 201 -7.48 18.44 -7.15
C GLU A 201 -6.99 18.29 -5.70
N ARG A 202 -5.96 17.47 -5.49
CA ARG A 202 -5.34 17.21 -4.18
C ARG A 202 -3.83 17.18 -4.31
N ARG A 203 -3.16 17.43 -3.19
CA ARG A 203 -1.71 17.37 -3.08
C ARG A 203 -1.33 16.41 -1.97
N SER A 204 -0.28 15.63 -2.21
CA SER A 204 0.26 14.69 -1.23
C SER A 204 1.58 15.21 -0.67
N ARG A 205 1.77 15.09 0.65
CA ARG A 205 3.03 15.41 1.34
C ARG A 205 3.68 14.20 2.03
N GLY A 206 2.93 13.10 2.16
CA GLY A 206 3.36 11.91 2.90
C GLY A 206 4.12 10.88 2.07
N HIS A 207 4.58 11.22 0.86
CA HIS A 207 5.31 10.30 -0.01
C HIS A 207 6.69 10.86 -0.35
N SER A 208 7.71 10.01 -0.23
CA SER A 208 9.07 10.30 -0.67
C SER A 208 9.11 10.34 -2.20
N VAL A 209 9.83 11.30 -2.81
CA VAL A 209 10.02 11.33 -4.27
C VAL A 209 10.95 10.24 -4.80
N LEU A 210 11.53 9.43 -3.92
CA LEU A 210 12.32 8.26 -4.30
C LEU A 210 11.39 7.12 -4.73
N ASP A 211 11.32 6.88 -6.03
CA ASP A 211 10.66 5.69 -6.57
C ASP A 211 11.60 4.47 -6.42
N VAL A 212 11.53 3.81 -5.27
CA VAL A 212 12.30 2.59 -4.98
C VAL A 212 11.93 1.40 -5.88
N ALA A 213 10.77 1.46 -6.54
CA ALA A 213 10.33 0.45 -7.50
C ALA A 213 10.82 0.74 -8.93
N ALA A 214 11.27 1.97 -9.21
CA ALA A 214 11.83 2.34 -10.50
C ALA A 214 13.30 1.90 -10.61
N ALA A 215 13.74 1.65 -11.85
CA ALA A 215 15.16 1.52 -12.15
C ALA A 215 15.90 2.76 -11.62
N PRO A 216 17.11 2.62 -11.03
CA PRO A 216 17.85 3.73 -10.41
C PRO A 216 18.04 4.96 -11.31
N SER A 217 17.97 4.78 -12.63
CA SER A 217 18.09 5.84 -13.63
C SER A 217 16.95 6.87 -13.65
N ALA A 218 15.80 6.58 -13.02
CA ALA A 218 14.67 7.51 -12.96
C ALA A 218 14.76 8.51 -11.79
N VAL A 219 15.65 8.25 -10.82
CA VAL A 219 15.86 9.09 -9.63
C VAL A 219 17.07 10.01 -9.87
N PRO A 220 16.99 11.31 -9.55
CA PRO A 220 18.15 12.21 -9.62
C PRO A 220 19.34 11.64 -8.84
N GLU A 221 20.54 11.73 -9.42
CA GLU A 221 21.73 11.09 -8.84
C GLU A 221 22.07 11.62 -7.44
N ASP A 222 21.87 12.92 -7.20
CA ASP A 222 22.01 13.56 -5.90
C ASP A 222 21.04 12.99 -4.86
N PHE A 223 19.80 12.70 -5.24
CA PHE A 223 18.81 12.07 -4.36
C PHE A 223 19.19 10.63 -4.03
N LEU A 224 19.66 9.88 -5.02
CA LEU A 224 20.15 8.52 -4.83
C LEU A 224 21.35 8.49 -3.88
N GLN A 225 22.31 9.40 -4.04
CA GLN A 225 23.47 9.52 -3.15
C GLN A 225 23.08 9.90 -1.71
N MET A 226 22.03 10.71 -1.52
CA MET A 226 21.50 10.99 -0.18
C MET A 226 20.86 9.75 0.43
N TYR A 227 20.02 9.05 -0.33
CA TYR A 227 19.35 7.82 0.11
C TYR A 227 20.34 6.70 0.45
N GLN A 228 21.43 6.55 -0.31
CA GLN A 228 22.48 5.57 -0.03
C GLN A 228 23.18 5.77 1.32
N LYS A 229 23.09 6.98 1.89
CA LYS A 229 23.60 7.29 3.23
C LYS A 229 22.57 7.04 4.33
N ALA A 230 21.36 6.60 3.97
CA ALA A 230 20.29 6.35 4.91
C ALA A 230 20.51 5.03 5.64
N GLU A 231 20.33 5.05 6.96
CA GLU A 231 20.44 3.87 7.80
C GLU A 231 19.04 3.30 8.07
N GLY A 232 18.73 2.25 7.33
CA GLY A 232 17.46 1.54 7.44
C GLY A 232 17.56 0.17 8.09
N MET A 233 16.40 -0.42 8.31
CA MET A 233 16.22 -1.81 8.65
C MET A 233 15.30 -2.43 7.61
N SER A 234 15.63 -3.61 7.12
CA SER A 234 14.72 -4.42 6.32
C SER A 234 14.32 -5.66 7.10
N CYS A 235 13.07 -6.06 6.97
CA CYS A 235 12.55 -7.30 7.53
C CYS A 235 11.55 -7.94 6.56
N THR A 236 11.36 -9.24 6.71
CA THR A 236 10.35 -10.00 5.99
C THR A 236 9.40 -10.59 7.04
N ILE A 237 8.11 -10.39 6.84
CA ILE A 237 7.06 -11.04 7.64
C ILE A 237 6.43 -12.19 6.83
N HIS A 238 6.31 -13.34 7.47
CA HIS A 238 5.75 -14.59 6.96
C HIS A 238 4.33 -14.80 7.50
N PRO A 239 3.57 -15.81 7.03
CA PRO A 239 2.27 -16.12 7.62
C PRO A 239 2.39 -16.28 9.13
N ARG A 240 1.50 -15.63 9.87
CA ARG A 240 1.45 -15.55 11.33
C ARG A 240 2.53 -14.67 11.96
N ASP A 241 3.30 -13.91 11.19
CA ASP A 241 4.12 -12.86 11.78
C ASP A 241 3.29 -11.60 12.06
N VAL A 242 3.68 -10.91 13.13
CA VAL A 242 3.11 -9.62 13.54
C VAL A 242 4.25 -8.62 13.64
N LEU A 243 4.18 -7.55 12.85
CA LEU A 243 5.08 -6.41 12.94
C LEU A 243 4.36 -5.22 13.54
N GLN A 244 4.87 -4.73 14.66
CA GLN A 244 4.47 -3.44 15.21
C GLN A 244 5.35 -2.33 14.60
N LEU A 245 4.68 -1.34 14.04
CA LEU A 245 5.28 -0.08 13.60
C LEU A 245 4.86 1.01 14.59
N ASP A 246 5.84 1.54 15.31
CA ASP A 246 5.62 2.67 16.22
C ASP A 246 5.24 3.91 15.40
N SER A 247 4.34 4.74 15.94
CA SER A 247 4.00 6.03 15.32
C SER A 247 5.17 6.99 15.38
N ASN A 248 5.16 7.96 14.45
CA ASN A 248 6.15 9.03 14.41
C ASN A 248 5.75 10.25 15.26
N GLU A 249 4.74 10.10 16.14
CA GLU A 249 4.33 11.18 17.04
C GLU A 249 5.48 11.46 18.03
N LYS A 250 5.96 12.71 18.01
CA LYS A 250 7.13 13.19 18.75
C LYS A 250 7.20 12.61 20.16
N GLN A 251 8.19 11.75 20.39
CA GLN A 251 8.75 11.50 21.72
C GLN A 251 9.61 12.69 22.15
#